data_AF-A0A832JNY0-F1
#
_entry.id   AF-A0A832JNY0-F1
#
_cell.length_a   1.000
_cell.length_b   1.000
_cell.length_c   1.000
_cell.angle_alpha   90.00
_cell.angle_beta   90.00
_cell.angle_gamma   90.00
#
_symmetry.space_group_name_H-M   'P 1'
#
loop_
_entity.id
_entity.type
_entity.pdbx_description
1 polymer ?
#
loop_
_entity_poly.entity_id
_entity_poly.type
_entity_poly.pdbx_seq_one_letter_code
_entity_poly.pdbx_strand_id
1 'polypeptide(L)'
;MSCPVCSRFQPHPLYPSLGACPLKPGELAGWSRCEGFSRWKLEDVEEALESSGYVYCSTCRTALADPEEVKAHAAKGHAIHFGALVDEAFAEEAAAD
;
A
#
# COMPACT_ATOMS: atom_id res chain seq x y z
N MET A 1 -1.68 -8.93 14.72
CA MET A 1 -1.03 -8.49 13.48
C MET A 1 -2.12 -8.13 12.51
N SER A 2 -2.22 -6.84 12.19
CA SER A 2 -3.35 -6.16 11.56
C SER A 2 -3.10 -5.93 10.07
N CYS A 3 -4.17 -5.77 9.29
CA CYS A 3 -4.11 -5.51 7.84
C CYS A 3 -3.16 -4.36 7.42
N PRO A 4 -3.06 -3.22 8.15
CA PRO A 4 -2.23 -2.09 7.72
C PRO A 4 -0.72 -2.35 7.65
N VAL A 5 -0.24 -3.50 8.12
CA VAL A 5 1.18 -3.90 8.04
C VAL A 5 1.38 -5.17 7.20
N CYS A 6 0.35 -5.59 6.47
CA CYS A 6 0.37 -6.71 5.56
C CYS A 6 0.83 -6.25 4.17
N SER A 7 1.70 -7.00 3.51
CA SER A 7 2.17 -6.71 2.14
C SER A 7 1.06 -6.75 1.10
N ARG A 8 -0.03 -7.46 1.39
CA ARG A 8 -1.20 -7.61 0.51
C ARG A 8 -2.27 -6.56 0.74
N PHE A 9 -2.10 -5.70 1.75
CA PHE A 9 -3.08 -4.67 2.03
C PHE A 9 -2.91 -3.52 1.07
N GLN A 10 -4.01 -3.11 0.45
CA GLN A 10 -4.04 -1.96 -0.42
C GLN A 10 -4.84 -0.87 0.30
N PRO A 11 -4.17 0.08 0.96
CA PRO A 11 -4.86 1.12 1.71
C PRO A 11 -5.69 2.01 0.78
N HIS A 12 -6.81 2.50 1.29
CA HIS A 12 -7.55 3.57 0.66
C HIS A 12 -6.78 4.90 0.82
N PRO A 13 -6.64 5.71 -0.24
CA PRO A 13 -5.83 6.93 -0.22
C PRO A 13 -6.35 7.96 0.81
N LEU A 14 -7.67 8.10 0.93
CA LEU A 14 -8.31 9.00 1.90
C LEU A 14 -8.40 8.41 3.32
N TYR A 15 -8.51 7.08 3.45
CA TYR A 15 -8.79 6.39 4.71
C TYR A 15 -7.77 5.26 4.92
N PRO A 16 -6.53 5.55 5.33
CA PRO A 16 -5.44 4.56 5.40
C PRO A 16 -5.69 3.43 6.42
N SER A 17 -6.66 3.60 7.31
CA SER A 17 -7.14 2.56 8.24
C SER A 17 -8.09 1.54 7.60
N LEU A 18 -8.51 1.79 6.37
CA LEU A 18 -9.40 0.95 5.56
C LEU A 18 -8.74 0.69 4.21
N GLY A 19 -8.98 -0.48 3.64
CA GLY A 19 -8.42 -0.84 2.35
C GLY A 19 -8.99 -2.12 1.82
N ALA A 20 -8.42 -2.57 0.71
CA ALA A 20 -8.76 -3.84 0.10
C ALA A 20 -7.74 -4.92 0.47
N CYS A 21 -8.19 -6.17 0.40
CA CYS A 21 -7.32 -7.34 0.44
C CYS A 21 -7.68 -8.25 -0.75
N PRO A 22 -6.71 -8.62 -1.60
CA PRO A 22 -6.97 -9.47 -2.76
C PRO A 22 -7.46 -10.88 -2.37
N LEU A 23 -7.22 -11.33 -1.13
CA LEU A 23 -7.73 -12.61 -0.61
C LEU A 23 -9.20 -12.56 -0.19
N LYS A 24 -9.76 -11.35 -0.01
CA LYS A 24 -11.14 -11.10 0.44
C LYS A 24 -11.77 -10.01 -0.45
N PRO A 25 -11.97 -10.31 -1.75
CA PRO A 25 -12.56 -9.34 -2.66
C PRO A 25 -13.96 -8.93 -2.18
N GLY A 26 -14.23 -7.62 -2.18
CA GLY A 26 -15.51 -7.05 -1.75
C GLY A 26 -15.65 -6.80 -0.24
N GLU A 27 -14.66 -7.16 0.58
CA GLU A 27 -14.66 -6.84 2.01
C GLU A 27 -13.67 -5.69 2.32
N LEU A 28 -14.13 -4.67 3.04
CA LEU A 28 -13.25 -3.64 3.61
C LEU A 28 -12.37 -4.27 4.69
N ALA A 29 -11.07 -4.35 4.41
CA ALA A 29 -10.07 -4.79 5.36
C ALA A 29 -9.71 -3.62 6.29
N GLY A 30 -9.89 -3.81 7.59
CA GLY A 30 -9.53 -2.81 8.60
C GLY A 30 -8.47 -3.34 9.55
N TRP A 31 -8.81 -4.35 10.34
CA TRP A 31 -8.02 -4.71 11.52
C TRP A 31 -8.07 -6.21 11.86
N SER A 32 -8.37 -7.06 10.89
CA SER A 32 -8.54 -8.50 11.11
C SER A 32 -7.23 -9.25 10.88
N ARG A 33 -6.86 -10.13 11.81
CA ARG A 33 -5.79 -11.11 11.56
C ARG A 33 -6.35 -12.19 10.65
N CYS A 34 -5.63 -12.54 9.58
CA CYS A 34 -5.96 -13.66 8.71
C CYS A 34 -4.76 -14.60 8.58
N GLU A 35 -5.00 -15.86 8.20
CA GLU A 35 -3.94 -16.85 7.93
C GLU A 35 -3.04 -16.43 6.76
N GLY A 36 -3.56 -15.64 5.82
CA GLY A 36 -2.80 -15.08 4.70
C GLY A 36 -1.97 -13.84 5.04
N PHE A 37 -1.84 -13.48 6.32
CA PHE A 37 -1.02 -12.35 6.76
C PHE A 37 0.44 -12.58 6.38
N SER A 38 0.99 -11.69 5.57
CA SER A 38 2.42 -11.67 5.24
C SER A 38 2.94 -10.26 5.45
N ARG A 39 4.01 -10.13 6.24
CA ARG A 39 4.73 -8.86 6.32
C ARG A 39 5.65 -8.77 5.11
N TRP A 40 5.72 -7.61 4.49
CA TRP A 40 6.70 -7.38 3.43
C TRP A 40 8.12 -7.36 4.00
N LYS A 41 9.08 -7.76 3.17
CA LYS A 41 10.50 -7.55 3.37
C LYS A 41 10.99 -6.48 2.41
N LEU A 42 12.19 -5.96 2.63
CA LEU A 42 12.83 -5.01 1.73
C LEU A 42 12.96 -5.56 0.30
N GLU A 43 13.24 -6.85 0.16
CA GLU A 43 13.35 -7.53 -1.12
C GLU A 43 12.03 -7.44 -1.93
N ASP A 44 10.88 -7.65 -1.28
CA ASP A 44 9.56 -7.52 -1.91
C ASP A 44 9.30 -6.08 -2.37
N VAL A 45 9.88 -5.10 -1.68
CA VAL A 45 9.71 -3.68 -1.98
C VAL A 45 10.53 -3.27 -3.20
N GLU A 46 11.76 -3.78 -3.31
CA GLU A 46 12.60 -3.58 -4.49
C GLU A 46 11.95 -4.20 -5.73
N GLU A 47 11.41 -5.42 -5.62
CA GLU A 47 10.66 -6.07 -6.70
C GLU A 47 9.41 -5.27 -7.10
N ALA A 48 8.67 -4.74 -6.12
CA ALA A 48 7.50 -3.89 -6.39
C ALA A 48 7.88 -2.58 -7.11
N LEU A 49 9.01 -1.96 -6.74
CA LEU A 49 9.54 -0.78 -7.43
C LEU A 49 9.95 -1.11 -8.86
N GLU A 50 10.62 -2.25 -9.10
CA GLU A 50 11.00 -2.67 -10.45
C GLU A 50 9.78 -3.00 -11.32
N SER A 51 8.75 -3.62 -10.74
CA SER A 51 7.56 -4.05 -11.50
C SER A 51 6.52 -2.95 -11.70
N SER A 52 6.29 -2.09 -10.69
CA SER A 52 5.22 -1.08 -10.71
C SER A 52 5.73 0.35 -10.80
N GLY A 53 7.04 0.58 -10.62
CA GLY A 53 7.67 1.90 -10.66
C GLY A 53 7.52 2.73 -9.39
N TYR A 54 6.66 2.32 -8.44
CA TYR A 54 6.46 3.02 -7.17
C TYR A 54 5.85 2.10 -6.09
N VAL A 55 5.98 2.51 -4.84
CA VAL A 55 5.26 1.96 -3.68
C VAL A 55 4.57 3.08 -2.91
N TYR A 56 3.54 2.77 -2.15
CA TYR A 56 2.76 3.76 -1.41
C TYR A 56 3.06 3.71 0.09
N CYS A 57 3.44 4.85 0.67
CA CYS A 57 3.62 5.00 2.10
C CYS A 57 2.32 5.56 2.72
N SER A 58 1.54 4.71 3.38
CA SER A 58 0.28 5.14 4.03
C SER A 58 0.48 6.05 5.24
N THR A 59 1.65 5.98 5.89
CA THR A 59 2.02 6.88 7.00
C THR A 59 2.23 8.31 6.52
N CYS A 60 2.96 8.47 5.40
CA CYS A 60 3.23 9.78 4.79
C CYS A 60 2.17 10.21 3.77
N ARG A 61 1.30 9.28 3.35
CA ARG A 61 0.32 9.42 2.26
C ARG A 61 0.95 9.87 0.94
N THR A 62 2.12 9.31 0.62
CA THR A 62 2.87 9.63 -0.60
C THR A 62 3.27 8.36 -1.34
N ALA A 63 3.32 8.45 -2.67
CA ALA A 63 4.03 7.48 -3.49
C ALA A 63 5.53 7.72 -3.35
N LEU A 64 6.30 6.64 -3.28
CA LEU A 64 7.75 6.62 -3.24
C LEU A 64 8.21 5.81 -4.45
N ALA A 65 8.97 6.43 -5.34
CA ALA A 65 9.55 5.76 -6.50
C ALA A 65 11.06 5.50 -6.31
N ASP A 66 11.68 6.17 -5.35
CA ASP A 66 13.11 6.04 -5.08
C ASP A 66 13.40 4.95 -4.04
N PRO A 67 14.25 3.96 -4.36
CA PRO A 67 14.54 2.84 -3.46
C PRO A 67 15.26 3.27 -2.17
N GLU A 68 16.04 4.35 -2.18
CA GLU A 68 16.71 4.87 -0.99
C GLU A 68 15.70 5.56 -0.06
N GLU A 69 14.78 6.35 -0.61
CA GLU A 69 13.68 6.94 0.16
C GLU A 69 12.81 5.87 0.81
N VAL A 70 12.49 4.82 0.04
CA VAL A 70 11.72 3.68 0.52
C VAL A 70 12.44 2.95 1.66
N LYS A 71 13.75 2.71 1.54
CA LYS A 71 14.59 2.15 2.61
C LYS A 71 14.56 3.03 3.87
N ALA A 72 14.65 4.35 3.72
CA ALA A 72 14.57 5.28 4.85
C ALA A 72 13.19 5.26 5.53
N HIS A 73 12.11 5.14 4.76
CA HIS A 73 10.74 5.04 5.30
C HIS A 73 10.52 3.69 6.01
N ALA A 74 11.03 2.60 5.45
CA ALA A 74 11.00 1.29 6.06
C ALA A 74 11.76 1.27 7.40
N ALA A 75 12.95 1.88 7.44
CA ALA A 75 13.76 2.01 8.66
C ALA A 75 13.06 2.85 9.75
N LYS A 76 12.28 3.86 9.37
CA LYS A 76 11.42 4.64 10.29
C LYS A 76 10.19 3.87 10.78
N GLY A 77 9.95 2.66 10.29
CA GLY A 77 8.77 1.85 10.63
C GLY A 77 7.48 2.33 9.97
N HIS A 78 7.58 3.06 8.85
CA HIS A 78 6.40 3.49 8.10
C HIS A 78 5.69 2.30 7.45
N ALA A 79 4.38 2.42 7.28
CA ALA A 79 3.56 1.41 6.62
C ALA A 79 3.60 1.61 5.09
N ILE A 80 4.47 0.83 4.45
CA ILE A 80 4.66 0.78 2.98
C ILE A 80 3.80 -0.33 2.40
N HIS A 81 3.21 -0.05 1.23
CA HIS A 81 2.29 -0.92 0.50
C HIS A 81 2.68 -0.94 -0.97
N PHE A 82 2.61 -2.12 -1.60
CA PHE A 82 2.99 -2.31 -3.01
C PHE A 82 1.95 -1.82 -4.02
N GLY A 83 0.85 -1.29 -3.51
CA GLY A 83 -0.16 -0.59 -4.28
C GLY A 83 -1.07 0.18 -3.33
N ALA A 84 -1.73 1.20 -3.84
CA ALA A 84 -2.87 1.83 -3.19
C ALA A 84 -4.13 1.44 -3.96
N LEU A 85 -5.30 1.53 -3.31
CA LEU A 85 -6.54 1.61 -4.07
C LEU A 85 -6.49 2.92 -4.87
N VAL A 86 -6.13 2.82 -6.14
CA VAL A 86 -6.38 3.90 -7.09
C VAL A 86 -7.84 3.73 -7.46
N ASP A 87 -8.71 4.47 -6.78
CA ASP A 87 -10.12 4.50 -7.15
C ASP A 87 -10.19 5.00 -8.60
N GLU A 88 -10.88 4.30 -9.50
CA GLU A 88 -11.12 4.81 -10.85
C GLU A 88 -11.90 6.15 -10.79
N ALA A 89 -12.58 6.45 -9.68
CA ALA A 89 -13.15 7.77 -9.40
C ALA A 89 -12.11 8.89 -9.21
N PHE A 90 -10.84 8.57 -8.93
CA PHE A 90 -9.74 9.53 -8.93
C PHE A 90 -9.18 9.80 -10.33
N ALA A 91 -9.44 8.93 -11.31
CA ALA A 91 -9.07 9.19 -12.70
C ALA A 91 -9.99 10.24 -13.35
N GLU A 92 -11.24 10.36 -12.88
CA GLU A 92 -12.21 11.33 -13.43
C GLU A 92 -12.05 12.76 -12.89
N GLU A 93 -11.25 12.99 -11.84
CA GLU A 93 -10.96 14.33 -11.31
C GLU A 93 -9.62 14.92 -11.82
N ALA A 94 -8.92 14.22 -12.74
CA ALA A 94 -7.65 14.66 -13.32
C ALA A 94 -7.70 14.95 -14.83
N ALA A 95 -8.87 14.84 -15.47
CA ALA A 95 -9.05 15.22 -16.87
C ALA A 95 -10.35 16.00 -17.06
N ALA A 96 -10.37 17.23 -16.54
CA ALA A 96 -11.20 18.29 -17.07
C ALA A 96 -10.26 19.37 -17.64
N ASP A 97 -9.70 19.12 -18.82
CA ASP A 97 -9.39 20.14 -19.83
C ASP A 97 -9.40 19.52 -21.23
#